data_AF-A0A3B9AKG2-F1
#
_entry.id   AF-A0A3B9AKG2-F1
#
_cell.length_a   1.000
_cell.length_b   1.000
_cell.length_c   1.000
_cell.angle_alpha   90.00
_cell.angle_beta   90.00
_cell.angle_gamma   90.00
#
_symmetry.space_group_name_H-M   'P 1'
#
loop_
_entity.id
_entity.type
_entity.pdbx_description
1 polymer ?
#
loop_
_entity_poly.entity_id
_entity_poly.type
_entity_poly.pdbx_seq_one_letter_code
_entity_poly.pdbx_strand_id
1 'polypeptide(L)' 'MAGVSDQPFREICQRHGAGSTCAEMLTADWRLWSSRKSSTRLPAPHWTEPRIVQIAGTEPEQLAEAARRCVDHG' A
#
# COMPACT_ATOMS: atom_id res chain seq x y z
N MET A 1 0.12 -9.59 0.88
CA MET A 1 1.18 -10.62 1.07
C MET A 1 2.51 -10.07 0.57
N ALA A 2 3.44 -9.78 1.47
CA ALA A 2 4.75 -9.23 1.09
C ALA A 2 5.48 -10.16 0.11
N GLY A 3 5.97 -9.60 -0.99
CA GLY A 3 6.61 -10.33 -2.10
C GLY A 3 5.67 -11.05 -3.07
N VAL A 4 4.34 -10.97 -2.88
CA VAL A 4 3.36 -11.64 -3.75
C VAL A 4 2.30 -10.68 -4.27
N SER A 5 1.69 -9.86 -3.39
CA SER A 5 0.59 -8.97 -3.77
C SER A 5 1.09 -7.62 -4.29
N ASP A 6 2.04 -7.65 -5.24
CA ASP A 6 2.50 -6.46 -5.95
C ASP A 6 1.42 -5.94 -6.91
N GLN A 7 1.66 -4.80 -7.56
CA GLN A 7 0.65 -4.19 -8.44
C GLN A 7 0.23 -5.12 -9.59
N PRO A 8 1.14 -5.72 -10.39
CA PRO A 8 0.74 -6.63 -11.46
C PRO A 8 -0.12 -7.80 -10.98
N PHE A 9 0.24 -8.44 -9.86
CA PHE A 9 -0.54 -9.55 -9.32
C PHE A 9 -1.96 -9.09 -8.92
N ARG A 10 -2.07 -7.94 -8.25
CA ARG A 10 -3.38 -7.39 -7.85
C ARG A 10 -4.25 -7.06 -9.06
N GLU A 11 -3.68 -6.46 -10.10
CA GLU A 11 -4.41 -6.16 -11.33
C GLU A 11 -4.96 -7.42 -11.99
N ILE A 12 -4.17 -8.50 -12.04
CA ILE A 12 -4.62 -9.80 -12.55
C ILE A 12 -5.78 -10.32 -11.69
N CYS A 13 -5.64 -10.36 -10.36
CA CYS A 13 -6.70 -10.81 -9.47
C CYS A 13 -8.01 -10.04 -9.68
N GLN A 14 -7.95 -8.71 -9.82
CA GLN A 14 -9.13 -7.89 -10.07
C GLN A 14 -9.77 -8.19 -11.43
N ARG A 15 -8.98 -8.34 -12.49
CA ARG A 15 -9.47 -8.75 -13.82
C ARG A 15 -10.15 -10.12 -13.81
N HIS A 16 -9.78 -10.99 -12.87
CA HIS A 16 -10.37 -12.31 -12.67
C HIS A 16 -11.48 -12.34 -11.60
N GLY A 17 -12.02 -11.19 -11.21
CA GLY A 17 -13.22 -11.11 -10.38
C GLY A 17 -12.97 -10.99 -8.87
N ALA A 18 -11.74 -10.72 -8.42
CA ALA A 18 -11.51 -10.36 -7.03
C ALA A 18 -12.22 -9.04 -6.71
N GLY A 19 -13.15 -9.06 -5.75
CA GLY A 19 -13.92 -7.86 -5.37
C GLY A 19 -13.08 -6.77 -4.71
N SER A 20 -11.92 -7.11 -4.14
CA SER A 20 -10.91 -6.15 -3.71
C SER A 20 -9.53 -6.81 -3.60
N THR A 21 -8.48 -6.02 -3.58
CA THR A 21 -7.10 -6.48 -3.35
C THR A 21 -6.36 -5.52 -2.46
N CYS A 22 -5.48 -6.03 -1.59
CA CYS A 22 -4.67 -5.23 -0.68
C CYS A 22 -3.20 -5.22 -1.13
N ALA A 23 -2.56 -4.05 -1.07
CA ALA A 23 -1.14 -3.90 -1.36
C ALA A 23 -0.25 -4.68 -0.39
N GLU A 24 1.04 -4.77 -0.71
CA GLU A 24 2.02 -5.23 0.26
C GLU A 24 2.08 -4.29 1.48
N MET A 25 2.52 -4.85 2.61
CA MET A 25 2.66 -4.13 3.86
C MET A 25 3.69 -2.99 3.74
N LEU A 26 3.23 -1.77 4.08
CA LEU A 26 4.01 -0.55 4.17
C LEU A 26 4.38 -0.29 5.63
N THR A 27 5.61 0.15 5.90
CA THR A 27 6.01 0.56 7.26
C THR A 27 5.35 1.89 7.64
N ALA A 28 4.96 2.03 8.91
CA ALA A 28 4.47 3.29 9.47
C ALA A 28 5.57 4.36 9.56
N ASP A 29 6.85 3.95 9.60
CA ASP A 29 7.97 4.90 9.55
C ASP A 29 8.15 5.46 8.13
N TRP A 30 7.51 6.59 7.88
CA TRP A 30 7.52 7.28 6.59
C TRP A 30 8.91 7.73 6.14
N ARG A 31 9.90 7.80 7.03
CA ARG A 31 11.29 8.14 6.68
C ARG A 31 11.92 7.07 5.78
N LEU A 32 11.38 5.85 5.80
CA LEU A 32 11.83 4.72 5.00
C LEU A 32 11.09 4.58 3.66
N TRP A 33 10.16 5.49 3.34
CA TRP A 33 9.33 5.41 2.14
C TRP A 33 10.08 5.69 0.84
N SER A 34 11.19 6.42 0.91
CA SER A 34 12.07 6.69 -0.24
C SER A 34 12.88 5.46 -0.69
N SER A 35 12.93 4.41 0.13
CA SER A 35 13.61 3.17 -0.25
C SER A 35 12.86 2.49 -1.41
N ARG A 36 13.62 1.83 -2.29
CA ARG A 36 13.05 1.05 -3.41
C ARG A 36 11.99 0.03 -2.96
N LYS A 37 12.16 -0.55 -1.76
CA LYS A 37 11.23 -1.54 -1.20
C LYS A 37 9.88 -0.91 -0.84
N SER A 38 9.89 0.29 -0.24
CA SER A 38 8.67 0.96 0.20
C SER A 38 7.96 1.70 -0.92
N SER A 39 8.72 2.28 -1.88
CA SER A 39 8.16 3.10 -2.95
C SER A 39 7.19 2.33 -3.84
N THR A 40 7.41 1.02 -4.07
CA THR A 40 6.48 0.17 -4.83
C THR A 40 5.22 -0.22 -4.06
N ARG A 41 5.14 0.10 -2.76
CA ARG A 41 4.03 -0.25 -1.86
C ARG A 41 3.17 0.95 -1.49
N LEU A 42 3.60 2.16 -1.88
CA LEU A 42 2.84 3.38 -1.68
C LEU A 42 1.65 3.43 -2.64
N PRO A 43 0.48 3.89 -2.17
CA PRO A 43 -0.64 4.12 -3.05
C PRO A 43 -0.25 5.16 -4.11
N ALA A 44 -0.81 5.01 -5.30
CA ALA A 44 -0.53 5.90 -6.41
C ALA A 44 -1.78 6.09 -7.26
N PRO A 45 -1.99 7.26 -7.90
CA PRO A 45 -3.21 7.56 -8.66
C PRO A 45 -3.49 6.63 -9.84
N HIS A 46 -2.48 5.93 -10.34
CA HIS A 46 -2.62 4.98 -11.44
C HIS A 46 -3.05 3.58 -10.99
N TRP A 47 -3.11 3.31 -9.67
CA TRP A 47 -3.62 2.04 -9.15
C TRP A 47 -5.13 1.95 -9.31
N THR A 48 -5.62 0.76 -9.67
CA THR A 48 -7.05 0.47 -9.75
C THR A 48 -7.73 0.63 -8.40
N GLU A 49 -8.95 1.19 -8.42
CA GLU A 49 -9.79 1.33 -7.24
C GLU A 49 -10.61 0.06 -6.95
N PRO A 50 -10.93 -0.25 -5.68
CA PRO A 50 -10.52 0.49 -4.48
C PRO A 50 -9.05 0.26 -4.12
N ARG A 51 -8.33 1.33 -3.77
CA ARG A 51 -6.93 1.27 -3.33
C ARG A 51 -6.90 0.95 -1.83
N ILE A 52 -6.43 -0.25 -1.51
CA ILE A 52 -6.35 -0.71 -0.12
C ILE A 52 -4.88 -0.91 0.26
N VAL A 53 -4.44 -0.17 1.26
CA VAL A 53 -3.08 -0.23 1.81
C VAL A 53 -3.08 -0.89 3.19
N GLN A 54 -2.03 -1.64 3.49
CA GLN A 54 -1.79 -2.22 4.80
C GLN A 54 -0.59 -1.51 5.43
N ILE A 55 -0.79 -0.85 6.57
CA ILE A 55 0.27 -0.15 7.31
C ILE A 55 0.68 -1.01 8.51
N ALA A 56 1.97 -1.19 8.74
CA ALA A 56 2.52 -1.89 9.89
C ALA A 56 3.42 -0.99 10.73
N GLY A 57 3.18 -0.97 12.03
CA GLY A 57 3.90 -0.20 13.02
C GLY A 57 3.41 -0.52 14.43
N THR A 58 4.13 -0.03 15.44
CA THR A 58 3.80 -0.25 16.85
C THR A 58 3.27 1.00 17.55
N GLU A 59 3.60 2.18 17.00
CA GLU A 59 3.25 3.47 17.61
C GLU A 59 1.96 4.04 17.01
N PRO A 60 0.90 4.30 17.81
CA PRO A 60 -0.37 4.82 17.30
C PRO A 60 -0.25 6.12 16.51
N GLU A 61 0.58 7.05 16.97
CA GLU A 61 0.79 8.35 16.30
C GLU A 61 1.45 8.19 14.93
N GLN A 62 2.41 7.27 14.82
CA GLN A 62 3.06 6.97 13.53
C GLN A 62 2.09 6.30 12.57
N LEU A 63 1.25 5.37 13.06
CA LEU A 63 0.21 4.73 12.26
C LEU A 63 -0.80 5.76 11.72
N ALA A 64 -1.24 6.69 12.57
CA ALA A 64 -2.16 7.75 12.17
C ALA A 64 -1.55 8.69 11.11
N GLU A 65 -0.27 9.05 11.28
CA GLU A 65 0.45 9.89 10.31
C GLU A 65 0.69 9.17 8.99
N ALA A 66 1.10 7.89 9.02
CA ALA A 66 1.24 7.07 7.83
C ALA A 66 -0.10 6.95 7.07
N ALA A 67 -1.22 6.77 7.79
CA ALA A 67 -2.54 6.69 7.17
C ALA A 67 -2.92 7.99 6.45
N ARG A 68 -2.71 9.16 7.07
CA ARG A 68 -2.93 10.46 6.42
C ARG A 68 -2.07 10.61 5.17
N ARG A 69 -0.79 10.30 5.28
CA ARG A 69 0.15 10.40 4.14
C ARG A 69 -0.18 9.44 3.00
N CYS A 70 -0.71 8.25 3.30
CA CYS A 70 -1.19 7.33 2.26
C CYS A 70 -2.33 7.98 1.48
N VAL A 71 -3.30 8.59 2.15
CA VAL A 71 -4.40 9.33 1.49
C VAL A 71 -3.86 10.48 0.63
N ASP A 72 -2.85 11.21 1.10
CA ASP A 72 -2.22 12.30 0.32
C ASP A 72 -1.51 11.80 -0.95
N HIS A 73 -1.04 10.54 -0.97
CA HIS A 73 -0.42 9.92 -2.15
C HIS A 73 -1.44 9.37 -3.15
N GLY A 74 -2.71 9.25 -2.74
CA GLY A 74 -3.82 8.74 -3.54
C GLY A 74 -4.29 7.38 -3.07
#